data_AF-A0A266Q870-F1
#
_entry.id   AF-A0A266Q870-F1
#
_cell.length_a   1.000
_cell.length_b   1.000
_cell.length_c   1.000
_cell.angle_alpha   90.00
_cell.angle_beta   90.00
_cell.angle_gamma   90.00
#
_symmetry.space_group_name_H-M   'P 1'
#
loop_
_entity.id
_entity.type
_entity.pdbx_description
1 polymer ?
#
loop_
_entity_poly.entity_id
_entity_poly.type
_entity_poly.pdbx_seq_one_letter_code
_entity_poly.pdbx_strand_id
1 'polypeptide(L)'
;MDAYLGGAGVAIGIAIDEGIAKDIAVAIQKESPRFDIRSHIKEFLIKNSSKAEMEAWQKLTIDRYGFQIIDADFVVPVLDLTMICTNANTVSFSLDKDSMNAYKVELTTIKTDGRAALQLLNKGIEEVFQEQFYSLCEKNV
;
A
#
# COMPACT_ATOMS: atom_id res chain seq x y z
N MET A 1 9.97 3.42 -21.66
CA MET A 1 8.50 3.32 -21.71
C MET A 1 7.98 3.92 -20.43
N ASP A 2 7.11 4.92 -20.51
CA ASP A 2 6.56 5.62 -19.35
C ASP A 2 5.49 4.75 -18.69
N ALA A 3 5.78 4.19 -17.52
CA ALA A 3 4.79 3.48 -16.71
C ALA A 3 3.72 4.49 -16.24
N TYR A 4 2.59 4.48 -16.94
CA TYR A 4 1.45 5.36 -16.67
C TYR A 4 0.64 4.77 -15.52
N LEU A 5 0.82 5.30 -14.31
CA LEU A 5 -0.04 5.01 -13.16
C LEU A 5 -1.40 5.67 -13.40
N GLY A 6 -2.29 4.95 -14.10
CA GLY A 6 -3.63 5.43 -14.46
C GLY A 6 -4.44 5.82 -13.23
N GLY A 7 -4.86 7.09 -13.17
CA GLY A 7 -5.61 7.64 -12.05
C GLY A 7 -7.05 7.13 -12.01
N ALA A 8 -7.36 6.30 -11.00
CA ALA A 8 -8.70 6.09 -10.50
C ALA A 8 -8.72 6.43 -9.00
N GLY A 9 -9.76 7.17 -8.58
CA GLY A 9 -9.84 7.93 -7.35
C GLY A 9 -9.43 7.16 -6.08
N VAL A 10 -8.54 7.78 -5.33
CA VAL A 10 -8.10 7.37 -4.00
C VAL A 10 -9.27 7.59 -3.03
N ALA A 11 -10.02 6.53 -2.75
CA ALA A 11 -10.76 6.43 -1.51
C ALA A 11 -9.78 5.86 -0.49
N ILE A 12 -9.45 6.63 0.56
CA ILE A 12 -8.84 6.03 1.73
C ILE A 12 -9.91 5.11 2.31
N GLY A 13 -9.84 3.82 1.98
CA GLY A 13 -10.80 2.80 2.38
C GLY A 13 -10.58 2.42 3.83
N ILE A 14 -10.65 3.42 4.71
CA ILE A 14 -10.51 3.27 6.14
C ILE A 14 -11.82 2.63 6.62
N ALA A 15 -11.77 1.35 7.00
CA ALA A 15 -12.86 0.69 7.69
C ALA A 15 -12.81 1.06 9.19
N ILE A 16 -12.72 2.35 9.46
CA ILE A 16 -12.62 2.98 10.77
C ILE A 16 -13.48 4.25 10.69
N ASP A 17 -14.03 4.67 11.82
CA ASP A 17 -14.79 5.90 11.97
C ASP A 17 -14.17 7.07 11.17
N GLU A 18 -15.00 7.84 10.47
CA GLU A 18 -14.58 8.98 9.62
C GLU A 18 -13.75 10.01 10.41
N GLY A 19 -14.06 10.23 11.69
CA GLY A 19 -13.29 11.10 12.57
C GLY A 19 -11.88 10.57 12.81
N ILE A 20 -11.75 9.26 13.04
CA ILE A 20 -10.45 8.61 13.22
C ILE A 20 -9.64 8.63 11.91
N ALA A 21 -10.28 8.36 10.78
CA ALA A 21 -9.68 8.45 9.45
C ALA A 21 -9.08 9.85 9.20
N LYS A 22 -9.83 10.89 9.56
CA LYS A 22 -9.38 12.28 9.44
C LYS A 22 -8.22 12.60 10.38
N ASP A 23 -8.26 12.15 11.63
CA ASP A 23 -7.19 12.36 12.60
C ASP A 23 -5.85 11.76 12.09
N ILE A 24 -5.89 10.52 11.59
CA ILE A 24 -4.70 9.86 11.01
C ILE A 24 -4.21 10.61 9.78
N ALA A 25 -5.11 11.02 8.88
CA ALA A 25 -4.74 11.79 7.69
C ALA A 25 -4.07 13.12 8.06
N VAL A 26 -4.56 13.82 9.08
CA VAL A 26 -3.95 15.04 9.60
C VAL A 26 -2.57 14.75 10.19
N ALA A 27 -2.40 13.67 10.94
CA ALA A 27 -1.11 13.27 11.49
C ALA A 27 -0.09 12.99 10.36
N ILE A 28 -0.49 12.21 9.35
CA ILE A 28 0.34 11.94 8.16
C ILE A 28 0.69 13.24 7.43
N GLN A 29 -0.26 14.15 7.23
CA GLN A 29 -0.01 15.41 6.53
C GLN A 29 0.93 16.34 7.30
N LYS A 30 0.98 16.27 8.63
CA LYS A 30 1.97 17.03 9.41
C LYS A 30 3.39 16.52 9.16
N GLU A 31 3.58 15.20 9.05
CA GLU A 31 4.89 14.58 8.80
C GLU A 31 5.27 14.66 7.30
N SER A 32 4.30 14.44 6.41
CA SER A 32 4.45 14.47 4.95
C SER A 32 3.30 15.27 4.32
N PRO A 33 3.44 16.61 4.20
CA PRO A 33 2.38 17.51 3.71
C PRO A 33 1.89 17.21 2.29
N ARG A 34 2.68 16.47 1.51
CA ARG A 34 2.36 16.06 0.14
C ARG A 34 2.26 14.54 0.02
N PHE A 35 1.88 13.86 1.10
CA PHE A 35 1.72 12.41 1.08
C PHE A 35 0.80 11.98 -0.06
N ASP A 36 1.33 11.13 -0.91
CA ASP A 36 0.61 10.48 -2.00
C ASP A 36 1.07 9.02 -2.04
N ILE A 37 0.13 8.11 -1.79
CA ILE A 37 0.42 6.67 -1.77
C ILE A 37 0.97 6.18 -3.12
N ARG A 38 0.58 6.81 -4.25
CA ARG A 38 1.06 6.40 -5.57
C ARG A 38 2.53 6.73 -5.75
N SER A 39 2.92 7.95 -5.41
CA SER A 39 4.31 8.38 -5.38
C SER A 39 5.14 7.48 -4.45
N HIS A 40 4.58 7.14 -3.29
CA HIS A 40 5.24 6.32 -2.31
C HIS A 40 5.48 4.87 -2.77
N ILE A 41 4.46 4.22 -3.34
CA ILE A 41 4.60 2.89 -3.95
C ILE A 41 5.55 2.95 -5.15
N LYS A 42 5.47 4.00 -5.98
CA LYS A 42 6.38 4.17 -7.12
C LYS A 42 7.84 4.26 -6.67
N GLU A 43 8.14 5.03 -5.63
CA GLU A 43 9.48 5.10 -5.06
C GLU A 43 9.94 3.76 -4.49
N PHE A 44 9.05 3.03 -3.81
CA PHE A 44 9.36 1.70 -3.31
C PHE A 44 9.73 0.75 -4.45
N LEU A 45 8.94 0.73 -5.53
CA LEU A 45 9.20 -0.11 -6.71
C LEU A 45 10.51 0.27 -7.40
N ILE A 46 10.78 1.56 -7.59
CA ILE A 46 12.06 2.01 -8.20
C ILE A 46 13.28 1.56 -7.38
N LYS A 47 13.15 1.51 -6.04
CA LYS A 47 14.24 1.12 -5.14
C LYS A 47 14.44 -0.39 -5.03
N ASN A 48 13.37 -1.18 -5.18
CA ASN A 48 13.37 -2.60 -4.84
C ASN A 48 13.13 -3.53 -6.03
N SER A 49 12.78 -3.01 -7.20
CA SER A 49 12.54 -3.79 -8.41
C SER A 49 13.67 -3.60 -9.41
N SER A 50 14.03 -4.67 -10.10
CA SER A 50 14.90 -4.64 -11.27
C SER A 50 14.19 -3.99 -12.46
N LYS A 51 15.00 -3.52 -13.41
CA LYS A 51 14.49 -2.94 -14.66
C LYS A 51 13.61 -3.94 -15.45
N ALA A 52 13.98 -5.23 -15.45
CA ALA A 52 13.25 -6.27 -16.16
C ALA A 52 11.85 -6.49 -15.55
N GLU A 53 11.74 -6.51 -14.23
CA GLU A 53 10.45 -6.64 -13.52
C GLU A 53 9.54 -5.43 -13.82
N MET A 54 10.10 -4.22 -13.80
CA MET A 54 9.33 -3.02 -14.13
C MET A 54 8.86 -2.99 -15.60
N GLU A 55 9.62 -3.58 -16.53
CA GLU A 55 9.24 -3.72 -17.94
C GLU A 55 8.17 -4.80 -18.16
N ALA A 56 8.06 -5.77 -17.25
CA ALA A 56 7.00 -6.79 -17.29
C ALA A 56 5.62 -6.25 -16.85
N TRP A 57 5.58 -5.06 -16.26
CA TRP A 57 4.36 -4.44 -15.74
C TRP A 57 3.80 -3.41 -16.72
N GLN A 58 2.53 -3.57 -17.08
CA GLN A 58 1.82 -2.62 -17.94
C GLN A 58 1.09 -1.56 -17.11
N LYS A 59 0.43 -1.98 -16.02
CA LYS A 59 -0.34 -1.08 -15.15
C LYS A 59 -0.39 -1.62 -13.73
N LEU A 60 -0.25 -0.73 -12.75
CA LEU A 60 -0.54 -1.00 -11.35
C LEU A 60 -1.68 -0.09 -10.90
N THR A 61 -2.70 -0.66 -10.27
CA THR A 61 -3.86 0.04 -9.73
C THR A 61 -3.88 -0.19 -8.22
N ILE A 62 -4.10 0.87 -7.45
CA ILE A 62 -4.33 0.79 -6.01
C ILE A 62 -5.84 0.80 -5.83
N ASP A 63 -6.40 -0.35 -5.48
CA ASP A 63 -7.85 -0.52 -5.32
C ASP A 63 -8.29 -0.01 -3.95
N ARG A 64 -7.48 -0.25 -2.93
CA ARG A 64 -7.74 0.21 -1.56
C ARG A 64 -6.42 0.41 -0.81
N TYR A 65 -6.37 1.43 0.04
CA TYR A 65 -5.34 1.51 1.06
C TYR A 65 -5.85 2.22 2.33
N GLY A 66 -5.16 2.02 3.45
CA GLY A 66 -5.43 2.72 4.69
C GLY A 66 -5.09 1.88 5.91
N PHE A 67 -5.97 1.93 6.91
CA PHE A 67 -5.82 1.20 8.16
C PHE A 67 -7.13 0.47 8.50
N GLN A 68 -6.98 -0.66 9.18
CA GLN A 68 -8.10 -1.44 9.70
C GLN A 68 -7.83 -1.78 11.16
N ILE A 69 -8.86 -1.60 12.00
CA ILE A 69 -8.88 -2.08 13.38
C ILE A 69 -8.97 -3.62 13.37
N ILE A 70 -8.08 -4.27 14.09
CA ILE A 70 -8.06 -5.74 14.27
C ILE A 70 -8.32 -6.17 15.72
N ASP A 71 -8.13 -5.25 16.66
CA ASP A 71 -8.44 -5.40 18.08
C ASP A 71 -8.81 -4.02 18.61
N ALA A 72 -9.54 -3.92 19.73
CA ALA A 72 -10.22 -2.70 20.19
C ALA A 72 -9.38 -1.41 20.06
N ASP A 73 -8.07 -1.50 20.32
CA ASP A 73 -7.15 -0.38 20.27
C ASP A 73 -6.02 -0.53 19.22
N PHE A 74 -6.01 -1.59 18.41
CA PHE A 74 -4.91 -1.85 17.47
C PHE A 74 -5.35 -1.85 16.02
N VAL A 75 -4.48 -1.30 15.18
CA VAL A 75 -4.66 -1.22 13.73
C VAL A 75 -3.52 -1.87 12.97
N VAL A 76 -3.86 -2.36 11.78
CA VAL A 76 -2.93 -2.85 10.75
C VAL A 76 -3.15 -2.05 9.46
N PRO A 77 -2.17 -1.99 8.56
CA PRO A 77 -2.38 -1.37 7.27
C PRO A 77 -3.30 -2.25 6.43
N VAL A 78 -3.96 -1.64 5.45
CA VAL A 78 -4.69 -2.35 4.39
C VAL A 78 -4.13 -1.84 3.08
N LEU A 79 -3.87 -2.76 2.16
CA LEU A 79 -3.43 -2.46 0.81
C LEU A 79 -3.94 -3.54 -0.14
N ASP A 80 -4.83 -3.13 -1.05
CA ASP A 80 -5.32 -3.94 -2.14
C ASP A 80 -4.82 -3.34 -3.47
N LEU A 81 -4.17 -4.15 -4.28
CA LEU A 81 -3.56 -3.76 -5.54
C LEU A 81 -4.01 -4.69 -6.66
N THR A 82 -4.17 -4.15 -7.85
CA THR A 82 -4.33 -4.93 -9.08
C THR A 82 -3.25 -4.54 -10.07
N MET A 83 -2.47 -5.54 -10.49
CA MET A 83 -1.43 -5.42 -11.49
C MET A 83 -1.85 -6.06 -12.81
N ILE A 84 -1.57 -5.39 -13.92
CA ILE A 84 -1.71 -5.91 -15.27
C ILE A 84 -0.29 -6.08 -15.84
N CYS A 85 0.10 -7.31 -16.14
CA CYS A 85 1.37 -7.66 -16.77
C CYS A 85 1.29 -7.47 -18.31
N THR A 86 2.44 -7.41 -18.97
CA THR A 86 2.54 -7.24 -20.45
C THR A 86 1.95 -8.41 -21.25
N ASN A 87 1.84 -9.60 -20.67
CA ASN A 87 1.15 -10.75 -21.25
C ASN A 87 -0.39 -10.72 -21.05
N ALA A 88 -0.95 -9.57 -20.67
CA ALA A 88 -2.37 -9.36 -20.37
C ALA A 88 -2.90 -10.17 -19.17
N ASN A 89 -2.01 -10.77 -18.36
CA ASN A 89 -2.40 -11.38 -17.11
C ASN A 89 -2.68 -10.30 -16.06
N THR A 90 -3.79 -10.45 -15.37
CA THR A 90 -4.17 -9.60 -14.24
C THR A 90 -3.93 -10.35 -12.95
N VAL A 91 -3.21 -9.74 -12.03
CA VAL A 91 -2.90 -10.29 -10.71
C VAL A 91 -3.39 -9.30 -9.65
N SER A 92 -4.25 -9.77 -8.76
CA SER A 92 -4.73 -8.99 -7.62
C SER A 92 -4.03 -9.44 -6.35
N PHE A 93 -3.63 -8.48 -5.53
CA PHE A 93 -2.97 -8.66 -4.26
C PHE A 93 -3.79 -7.96 -3.18
N SER A 94 -4.02 -8.67 -2.09
CA SER A 94 -4.60 -8.11 -0.89
C SER A 94 -3.69 -8.47 0.26
N LEU A 95 -3.34 -7.46 1.06
CA LEU A 95 -2.58 -7.66 2.27
C LEU A 95 -3.37 -8.57 3.22
N ASP A 96 -2.76 -9.69 3.61
CA ASP A 96 -3.33 -10.53 4.64
C ASP A 96 -3.26 -9.81 5.99
N LYS A 97 -4.37 -9.79 6.72
CA LYS A 97 -4.43 -9.12 8.03
C LYS A 97 -3.63 -9.89 9.07
N ASP A 98 -3.61 -11.21 8.94
CA ASP A 98 -2.91 -12.08 9.89
C ASP A 98 -1.40 -11.93 9.75
N SER A 99 -0.88 -11.72 8.52
CA SER A 99 0.55 -11.44 8.31
C SER A 99 0.98 -10.11 8.94
N MET A 100 0.06 -9.15 9.06
CA MET A 100 0.33 -7.85 9.65
C MET A 100 0.11 -7.74 11.16
N ASN A 101 -0.44 -8.78 11.81
CA ASN A 101 -0.72 -8.74 13.24
C ASN A 101 0.55 -8.53 14.09
N ALA A 102 1.72 -8.99 13.60
CA ALA A 102 3.02 -8.76 14.23
C ALA A 102 3.48 -7.29 14.19
N TYR A 103 2.93 -6.49 13.27
CA TYR A 103 3.28 -5.08 13.06
C TYR A 103 2.20 -4.12 13.53
N LYS A 104 1.16 -4.62 14.22
CA LYS A 104 0.05 -3.78 14.67
C LYS A 104 0.53 -2.64 15.56
N VAL A 105 -0.09 -1.48 15.40
CA VAL A 105 0.21 -0.28 16.19
C VAL A 105 -1.06 0.16 16.90
N GLU A 106 -0.92 0.77 18.08
CA GLU A 106 -2.06 1.37 18.76
C GLU A 106 -2.68 2.47 17.91
N LEU A 107 -4.01 2.50 17.86
CA LEU A 107 -4.79 3.46 17.12
C LEU A 107 -4.48 4.90 17.61
N THR A 108 -4.38 5.09 18.91
CA THR A 108 -4.02 6.36 19.55
C THR A 108 -2.69 6.89 19.01
N THR A 109 -1.70 6.02 18.83
CA THR A 109 -0.37 6.37 18.30
C THR A 109 -0.48 6.91 16.88
N ILE A 110 -1.14 6.19 15.96
CA ILE A 110 -1.22 6.62 14.55
C ILE A 110 -2.12 7.84 14.33
N LYS A 111 -3.01 8.16 15.27
CA LYS A 111 -3.81 9.40 15.26
C LYS A 111 -3.00 10.65 15.60
N THR A 112 -1.89 10.50 16.30
CA THR A 112 -1.07 11.64 16.75
C THR A 112 0.31 11.70 16.10
N ASP A 113 0.88 10.53 15.79
CA ASP A 113 2.19 10.39 15.17
C ASP A 113 2.06 9.91 13.72
N GLY A 114 2.16 10.87 12.79
CA GLY A 114 2.14 10.60 11.36
C GLY A 114 3.29 9.72 10.90
N ARG A 115 4.42 9.72 11.61
CA ARG A 115 5.56 8.86 11.28
C ARG A 115 5.24 7.41 11.56
N ALA A 116 4.60 7.11 12.70
CA ALA A 116 4.16 5.75 13.01
C ALA A 116 3.14 5.25 11.98
N ALA A 117 2.20 6.08 11.56
CA ALA A 117 1.24 5.77 10.50
C ALA A 117 1.94 5.45 9.15
N LEU A 118 2.92 6.28 8.76
CA LEU A 118 3.70 6.06 7.53
C LEU A 118 4.57 4.81 7.60
N GLN A 119 5.22 4.55 8.74
CA GLN A 119 6.01 3.32 8.93
C GLN A 119 5.14 2.08 8.81
N LEU A 120 3.93 2.11 9.38
CA LEU A 120 2.99 1.00 9.26
C LEU A 120 2.54 0.78 7.82
N LEU A 121 2.22 1.85 7.08
CA LEU A 121 1.92 1.73 5.64
C LEU A 121 3.10 1.17 4.85
N ASN A 122 4.34 1.58 5.17
CA ASN A 122 5.55 1.05 4.52
C ASN A 122 5.69 -0.45 4.75
N LYS A 123 5.41 -0.92 5.96
CA LYS A 123 5.43 -2.36 6.26
C LYS A 123 4.39 -3.12 5.44
N GLY A 124 3.20 -2.56 5.27
CA GLY A 124 2.18 -3.15 4.39
C GLY A 124 2.63 -3.21 2.92
N ILE A 125 3.27 -2.14 2.42
CA ILE A 125 3.84 -2.14 1.06
C ILE A 125 4.94 -3.20 0.96
N GLU A 126 5.90 -3.22 1.87
CA GLU A 126 6.98 -4.21 1.90
C GLU A 126 6.42 -5.63 1.83
N GLU A 127 5.40 -5.95 2.63
CA GLU A 127 4.76 -7.27 2.68
C GLU A 127 4.08 -7.65 1.35
N VAL A 128 3.30 -6.75 0.75
CA VAL A 128 2.63 -7.01 -0.55
C VAL A 128 3.64 -7.31 -1.66
N PHE A 129 4.78 -6.63 -1.63
CA PHE A 129 5.81 -6.74 -2.66
C PHE A 129 6.94 -7.75 -2.31
N GLN A 130 6.76 -8.61 -1.30
CA GLN A 130 7.67 -9.76 -1.09
C GLN A 130 7.54 -10.82 -2.20
N GLU A 131 8.36 -11.90 -2.13
CA GLU A 131 8.73 -12.90 -3.16
C GLU A 131 7.64 -13.37 -4.17
N GLN A 132 6.36 -13.23 -3.84
CA GLN A 132 5.26 -13.58 -4.74
C GLN A 132 5.05 -12.55 -5.85
N PHE A 133 5.23 -11.25 -5.59
CA PHE A 133 4.89 -10.19 -6.55
C PHE A 133 5.76 -10.24 -7.82
N TYR A 134 7.06 -10.49 -7.64
CA TYR A 134 8.05 -10.49 -8.73
C TYR A 134 7.97 -11.74 -9.61
N SER A 135 7.67 -12.91 -9.03
CA SER A 135 7.67 -14.17 -9.79
C SER A 135 6.43 -14.40 -10.65
N LEU A 136 5.37 -13.59 -10.52
CA LEU A 136 4.07 -13.84 -11.15
C LEU A 136 3.96 -13.36 -12.60
N CYS A 137 4.65 -12.28 -12.98
CA CYS A 137 4.70 -11.88 -14.39
C CYS A 137 5.72 -12.72 -15.20
N GLU A 138 6.74 -13.31 -14.56
CA GLU A 138 7.78 -14.11 -15.23
C GLU A 138 7.43 -15.61 -15.36
N LYS A 139 6.71 -16.22 -14.40
CA LYS A 139 6.44 -17.68 -14.37
C LYS A 139 5.51 -18.22 -15.47
N ASN A 140 5.04 -17.39 -16.40
CA ASN A 140 4.19 -17.80 -17.53
C ASN A 140 4.79 -17.46 -18.90
N VAL A 141 6.13 -17.38 -19.00
CA VAL A 141 6.88 -17.39 -20.27
C VAL A 141 7.31 -18.82 -20.61
#